data_AF-A0AAN4ZIQ6-F1
#
_entry.id   AF-A0AAN4ZIQ6-F1
#
_cell.length_a   1.000
_cell.length_b   1.000
_cell.length_c   1.000
_cell.angle_alpha   90.00
_cell.angle_beta   90.00
_cell.angle_gamma   90.00
#
_symmetry.space_group_name_H-M   'P 1'
#
loop_
_entity.id
_entity.type
_entity.pdbx_description
1 polymer ?
#
loop_
_entity_poly.entity_id
_entity_poly.type
_entity_poly.pdbx_seq_one_letter_code
_entity_poly.pdbx_strand_id
1 'polypeptide(L)'
;SSSAFTSLLRFPCNMKHLVCILAIFGVIAASVDFSYSTLYDIYDFKGNDVMHIPKCNYGCYVYASTTGEFPQQKDGLDPYAKNLIIEDAKGNNMSITELAQLYDETTGQKKPLDIDWISGPALSVWVSNLNEPTANAFSIVLYVVDKKKAYDFEYAVYDALNMRNIRTDPNGITTVMCALQGFTVMAEKNGASNSVTARLTGFDNALSTNPDGCPPAYISPISDAFAGFNLQITGPIISFAFDHRNTEKLTATLNYIEIQDLKVDGLVSSAGYNGCKKPLNGGVQSFKSPLYHDTDLYTIDTHDQDYNVNVTVRSDFLDDNHTLIIRDVTNNMPYITSASAPIEIYLKN
;
A
#
# COMPACT_ATOMS: atom_id res chain seq x y z
N SER A 1 -6.66 -57.97 43.33
CA SER A 1 -6.87 -57.31 42.03
C SER A 1 -6.82 -55.81 42.23
N SER A 2 -5.91 -55.16 41.50
CA SER A 2 -5.79 -53.73 41.15
C SER A 2 -6.68 -52.68 41.83
N SER A 3 -6.05 -51.61 42.35
CA SER A 3 -6.33 -50.25 41.84
C SER A 3 -5.21 -49.28 42.22
N ALA A 4 -4.75 -48.55 41.21
CA ALA A 4 -3.50 -47.82 41.14
C ALA A 4 -3.58 -46.35 41.61
N PHE A 5 -2.38 -45.85 41.95
CA PHE A 5 -1.96 -44.49 42.23
C PHE A 5 -2.44 -43.44 41.20
N THR A 6 -2.81 -42.26 41.70
CA THR A 6 -2.82 -41.01 40.91
C THR A 6 -2.04 -39.95 41.70
N SER A 7 -0.80 -39.71 41.27
CA SER A 7 0.09 -38.68 41.81
C SER A 7 -0.04 -37.42 40.95
N LEU A 8 -0.60 -36.36 41.54
CA LEU A 8 -0.65 -35.01 40.99
C LEU A 8 0.74 -34.37 41.05
N LEU A 9 1.38 -34.22 39.89
CA LEU A 9 2.58 -33.39 39.71
C LEU A 9 2.20 -31.90 39.74
N ARG A 10 2.54 -31.21 40.84
CA ARG A 10 2.55 -29.74 40.91
C ARG A 10 3.93 -29.26 40.46
N PHE A 11 4.01 -28.59 39.31
CA PHE A 11 5.19 -27.82 38.93
C PHE A 11 5.04 -26.38 39.45
N PRO A 12 5.95 -25.87 40.30
CA PRO A 12 5.98 -24.46 40.68
C PRO A 12 6.56 -23.66 39.51
N CYS A 13 5.70 -23.18 38.60
CA CYS A 13 6.13 -22.29 37.53
C CYS A 13 6.32 -20.88 38.10
N ASN A 14 7.58 -20.46 38.24
CA ASN A 14 7.96 -19.11 38.64
C ASN A 14 7.40 -18.08 37.63
N MET A 15 6.38 -17.32 38.05
CA MET A 15 5.66 -16.31 37.26
C MET A 15 6.56 -15.21 36.64
N LYS A 16 7.82 -15.10 37.09
CA LYS A 16 8.83 -14.17 36.54
C LYS A 16 9.38 -14.57 35.17
N HIS A 17 9.27 -15.83 34.75
CA HIS A 17 9.75 -16.26 33.42
C HIS A 17 8.68 -16.15 32.33
N LEU A 18 7.39 -16.07 32.68
CA LEU A 18 6.31 -15.91 31.71
C LEU A 18 6.28 -14.48 31.09
N VAL A 19 6.65 -13.46 31.87
CA VAL A 19 6.72 -12.06 31.41
C VAL A 19 7.87 -11.85 30.40
N CYS A 20 9.00 -12.53 30.57
CA CYS A 20 10.11 -12.46 29.60
C CYS A 20 9.81 -13.19 28.28
N ILE A 21 8.98 -14.24 28.29
CA ILE A 21 8.58 -14.95 27.06
C ILE A 21 7.48 -14.18 26.30
N LEU A 22 6.59 -13.47 27.00
CA LEU A 22 5.61 -12.57 26.37
C LEU A 22 6.24 -11.30 25.77
N ALA A 23 7.42 -10.87 26.24
CA ALA A 23 8.16 -9.77 25.64
C ALA A 23 8.90 -10.13 24.33
N ILE A 24 9.00 -11.43 23.99
CA ILE A 24 9.70 -11.92 22.78
C ILE A 24 8.73 -12.10 21.59
N PHE A 25 7.42 -12.18 21.84
CA PHE A 25 6.41 -12.38 20.79
C PHE A 25 5.61 -11.10 20.53
N GLY A 26 6.18 -10.21 19.72
CA GLY A 26 5.44 -9.02 19.29
C GLY A 26 6.07 -8.19 18.18
N VAL A 27 7.20 -8.58 17.58
CA VAL A 27 7.67 -7.94 16.35
C VAL A 27 6.84 -8.49 15.20
N ILE A 28 5.59 -8.04 15.12
CA ILE A 28 4.78 -8.23 13.91
C ILE A 28 5.41 -7.31 12.87
N ALA A 29 6.19 -7.89 11.95
CA ALA A 29 6.72 -7.19 10.79
C ALA A 29 5.58 -6.38 10.13
N ALA A 30 5.81 -5.08 9.94
CA ALA A 30 4.82 -4.17 9.38
C ALA A 30 4.75 -4.28 7.85
N SER A 31 5.81 -4.83 7.25
CA SER A 31 5.90 -5.08 5.82
C SER A 31 4.69 -5.78 5.20
N VAL A 32 4.33 -5.34 3.99
CA VAL A 32 3.31 -5.97 3.15
C VAL A 32 4.03 -6.81 2.09
N ASP A 33 4.03 -8.12 2.29
CA ASP A 33 4.66 -9.10 1.42
C ASP A 33 3.70 -9.61 0.33
N PHE A 34 4.05 -9.35 -0.92
CA PHE A 34 3.44 -9.96 -2.09
C PHE A 34 4.20 -11.24 -2.48
N SER A 35 3.87 -11.87 -3.61
CA SER A 35 4.66 -12.99 -4.14
C SER A 35 6.03 -12.50 -4.62
N TYR A 36 6.07 -11.40 -5.37
CA TYR A 36 7.28 -10.94 -6.08
C TYR A 36 7.79 -9.58 -5.64
N SER A 37 7.06 -8.91 -4.75
CA SER A 37 7.48 -7.64 -4.17
C SER A 37 7.18 -7.54 -2.67
N THR A 38 7.76 -6.56 -1.99
CA THR A 38 7.42 -6.22 -0.61
C THR A 38 7.37 -4.70 -0.49
N LEU A 39 6.36 -4.20 0.22
CA LEU A 39 6.33 -2.81 0.69
C LEU A 39 6.84 -2.77 2.12
N TYR A 40 7.79 -1.89 2.40
CA TYR A 40 8.22 -1.56 3.76
C TYR A 40 7.77 -0.16 4.11
N ASP A 41 7.45 0.03 5.38
CA ASP A 41 7.07 1.30 5.95
C ASP A 41 8.05 1.73 7.05
N ILE A 42 7.78 2.90 7.65
CA ILE A 42 8.67 3.47 8.67
C ILE A 42 8.84 2.58 9.90
N TYR A 43 7.84 1.77 10.24
CA TYR A 43 7.87 0.90 11.42
C TYR A 43 8.71 -0.36 11.21
N ASP A 44 9.02 -0.72 9.96
CA ASP A 44 10.02 -1.76 9.67
C ASP A 44 11.45 -1.28 10.02
N PHE A 45 11.71 0.03 9.96
CA PHE A 45 13.03 0.62 10.23
C PHE A 45 13.16 1.17 11.65
N LYS A 46 12.10 1.73 12.22
CA LYS A 46 12.14 2.42 13.51
C LYS A 46 12.48 1.46 14.65
N GLY A 47 13.57 1.74 15.35
CA GLY A 47 14.06 0.92 16.46
C GLY A 47 14.90 -0.29 16.04
N ASN A 48 15.15 -0.47 14.73
CA ASN A 48 16.04 -1.48 14.20
C ASN A 48 17.29 -0.80 13.61
N ASP A 49 18.48 -1.17 14.08
CA ASP A 49 19.74 -0.63 13.54
C ASP A 49 19.97 -1.09 12.09
N VAL A 50 19.58 -2.32 11.77
CA VAL A 50 19.75 -2.93 10.45
C VAL A 50 18.50 -3.76 10.11
N MET A 51 17.95 -3.55 8.92
CA MET A 51 16.83 -4.32 8.36
C MET A 51 17.25 -4.99 7.06
N HIS A 52 17.21 -6.32 6.98
CA HIS A 52 17.58 -7.06 5.77
C HIS A 52 16.43 -7.12 4.77
N ILE A 53 16.74 -6.98 3.48
CA ILE A 53 15.74 -7.04 2.40
C ILE A 53 15.80 -8.43 1.71
N PRO A 54 14.96 -9.41 2.11
CA PRO A 54 15.07 -10.80 1.63
C PRO A 54 14.76 -10.99 0.14
N LYS A 55 14.01 -10.08 -0.49
CA LYS A 55 13.59 -10.19 -1.90
C LYS A 55 14.62 -9.73 -2.93
N CYS A 56 15.88 -9.58 -2.52
CA CYS A 56 16.98 -9.15 -3.39
C CYS A 56 18.00 -10.25 -3.71
N ASN A 57 17.72 -11.52 -3.37
CA ASN A 57 18.64 -12.65 -3.56
C ASN A 57 19.10 -12.86 -5.01
N TYR A 58 18.26 -12.51 -5.98
CA TYR A 58 18.53 -12.62 -7.41
C TYR A 58 18.60 -11.25 -8.10
N GLY A 59 18.91 -10.21 -7.32
CA GLY A 59 18.76 -8.82 -7.72
C GLY A 59 17.33 -8.32 -7.53
N CYS A 60 17.20 -7.01 -7.39
CA CYS A 60 15.91 -6.35 -7.17
C CYS A 60 15.91 -4.93 -7.72
N TYR A 61 14.71 -4.42 -7.97
CA TYR A 61 14.46 -3.00 -8.15
C TYR A 61 13.88 -2.44 -6.85
N VAL A 62 14.50 -1.37 -6.35
CA VAL A 62 14.01 -0.67 -5.16
C VAL A 62 13.52 0.71 -5.57
N TYR A 63 12.27 1.01 -5.24
CA TYR A 63 11.66 2.33 -5.40
C TYR A 63 11.37 2.91 -4.02
N ALA A 64 11.49 4.23 -3.87
CA ALA A 64 11.17 4.92 -2.62
C ALA A 64 10.20 6.08 -2.85
N SER A 65 9.36 6.36 -1.85
CA SER A 65 8.56 7.59 -1.74
C SER A 65 8.68 8.11 -0.30
N THR A 66 8.76 9.43 -0.14
CA THR A 66 8.81 10.14 1.16
C THR A 66 7.75 11.23 1.18
N THR A 67 7.55 11.89 2.33
CA THR A 67 6.51 12.94 2.47
C THR A 67 6.79 14.23 1.70
N GLY A 68 7.87 14.30 0.91
CA GLY A 68 8.21 15.44 0.06
C GLY A 68 9.18 16.42 0.73
N GLU A 69 8.97 17.71 0.50
CA GLU A 69 9.89 18.77 0.94
C GLU A 69 9.75 19.08 2.43
N PHE A 70 10.90 19.33 3.07
CA PHE A 70 11.01 19.76 4.47
C PHE A 70 11.66 21.15 4.52
N PRO A 71 10.88 22.25 4.42
CA PRO A 71 11.42 23.61 4.36
C PRO A 71 12.28 24.02 5.57
N GLN A 72 12.12 23.32 6.70
CA GLN A 72 12.90 23.51 7.92
C GLN A 72 14.33 22.95 7.80
N GLN A 73 14.57 22.05 6.85
CA GLN A 73 15.88 21.46 6.57
C GLN A 73 16.59 22.26 5.48
N LYS A 74 17.91 22.42 5.62
CA LYS A 74 18.72 23.22 4.69
C LYS A 74 18.67 22.71 3.24
N ASP A 75 18.55 21.41 3.08
CA ASP A 75 18.47 20.71 1.80
C ASP A 75 17.03 20.38 1.38
N GLY A 76 16.03 20.76 2.18
CA GLY A 76 14.62 20.45 1.92
C GLY A 76 14.27 18.97 2.03
N LEU A 77 15.16 18.13 2.57
CA LEU A 77 15.03 16.67 2.56
C LEU A 77 14.42 16.13 3.85
N ASP A 78 13.79 14.96 3.77
CA ASP A 78 13.32 14.21 4.94
C ASP A 78 14.51 13.86 5.85
N PRO A 79 14.57 14.41 7.09
CA PRO A 79 15.72 14.24 7.96
C PRO A 79 15.84 12.82 8.52
N TYR A 80 14.74 12.07 8.61
CA TYR A 80 14.77 10.69 9.09
C TYR A 80 15.16 9.73 7.97
N ALA A 81 14.47 9.83 6.81
CA ALA A 81 14.72 8.96 5.67
C ALA A 81 16.11 9.16 5.05
N LYS A 82 16.72 10.33 5.22
CA LYS A 82 18.10 10.62 4.80
C LYS A 82 19.14 9.76 5.54
N ASN A 83 18.83 9.36 6.77
CA ASN A 83 19.67 8.52 7.61
C ASN A 83 19.29 7.03 7.52
N LEU A 84 18.36 6.67 6.63
CA LEU A 84 18.10 5.28 6.26
C LEU A 84 18.87 4.96 4.99
N ILE A 85 19.95 4.20 5.13
CA ILE A 85 20.89 3.92 4.05
C ILE A 85 20.65 2.52 3.52
N ILE A 86 20.23 2.41 2.27
CA ILE A 86 20.17 1.14 1.54
C ILE A 86 21.61 0.78 1.15
N GLU A 87 22.08 -0.38 1.55
CA GLU A 87 23.44 -0.86 1.31
C GLU A 87 23.41 -2.24 0.65
N ASP A 88 24.41 -2.50 -0.20
CA ASP A 88 24.65 -3.82 -0.76
C ASP A 88 26.03 -4.38 -0.40
N ALA A 89 26.20 -5.69 -0.63
CA ALA A 89 27.46 -6.38 -0.38
C ALA A 89 28.63 -5.95 -1.30
N LYS A 90 28.39 -5.15 -2.35
CA LYS A 90 29.43 -4.55 -3.20
C LYS A 90 29.92 -3.21 -2.64
N GLY A 91 29.31 -2.72 -1.56
CA GLY A 91 29.63 -1.43 -0.94
C GLY A 91 28.94 -0.25 -1.61
N ASN A 92 27.97 -0.49 -2.49
CA ASN A 92 27.10 0.58 -2.97
C ASN A 92 26.16 0.96 -1.84
N ASN A 93 25.91 2.26 -1.70
CA ASN A 93 24.94 2.77 -0.75
C ASN A 93 24.16 3.95 -1.33
N MET A 94 22.93 4.12 -0.85
CA MET A 94 22.05 5.21 -1.23
C MET A 94 21.06 5.45 -0.10
N SER A 95 20.85 6.71 0.27
CA SER A 95 19.79 7.03 1.25
C SER A 95 18.40 6.85 0.62
N ILE A 96 17.40 6.49 1.44
CA ILE A 96 16.01 6.39 0.97
C ILE A 96 15.53 7.74 0.40
N THR A 97 15.92 8.86 1.00
CA THR A 97 15.56 10.19 0.48
C THR A 97 16.15 10.45 -0.90
N GLU A 98 17.43 10.12 -1.11
CA GLU A 98 18.07 10.25 -2.43
C GLU A 98 17.36 9.41 -3.48
N LEU A 99 17.06 8.13 -3.16
CA LEU A 99 16.31 7.25 -4.04
C LEU A 99 14.91 7.80 -4.37
N ALA A 100 14.21 8.41 -3.40
CA ALA A 100 12.88 8.97 -3.62
C ALA A 100 12.89 10.14 -4.62
N GLN A 101 14.03 10.81 -4.80
CA GLN A 101 14.23 11.88 -5.77
C GLN A 101 14.68 11.38 -7.16
N LEU A 102 14.94 10.08 -7.33
CA LEU A 102 15.32 9.53 -8.62
C LEU A 102 14.08 9.33 -9.50
N TYR A 103 13.92 10.22 -10.47
CA TYR A 103 12.92 10.09 -11.54
C TYR A 103 13.46 10.66 -12.86
N ASP A 104 12.76 10.35 -13.94
CA ASP A 104 12.97 11.00 -15.23
C ASP A 104 12.19 12.32 -15.28
N GLU A 105 12.89 13.44 -15.43
CA GLU A 105 12.25 14.77 -15.43
C GLU A 105 11.29 14.99 -16.62
N THR A 106 11.44 14.22 -17.70
CA THR A 106 10.59 14.34 -18.89
C THR A 106 9.31 13.54 -18.73
N THR A 107 9.41 12.30 -18.24
CA THR A 107 8.25 11.40 -18.13
C THR A 107 7.61 11.40 -16.74
N GLY A 108 8.32 11.87 -15.72
CA GLY A 108 7.94 11.76 -14.30
C GLY A 108 8.11 10.35 -13.71
N GLN A 109 8.60 9.38 -14.49
CA GLN A 109 8.74 7.99 -14.07
C GLN A 109 9.87 7.83 -13.05
N LYS A 110 9.62 7.13 -11.94
CA LYS A 110 10.64 6.81 -10.94
C LYS A 110 11.71 5.90 -11.55
N LYS A 111 12.97 6.18 -11.21
CA LYS A 111 14.10 5.29 -11.52
C LYS A 111 14.39 4.44 -10.29
N PRO A 112 14.41 3.11 -10.40
CA PRO A 112 14.76 2.27 -9.27
C PRO A 112 16.25 2.37 -8.95
N LEU A 113 16.61 2.08 -7.72
CA LEU A 113 17.93 1.56 -7.42
C LEU A 113 17.98 0.14 -7.98
N ASP A 114 18.77 -0.05 -9.03
CA ASP A 114 18.97 -1.34 -9.68
C ASP A 114 20.08 -2.11 -8.97
N ILE A 115 19.69 -3.15 -8.23
CA ILE A 115 20.62 -4.03 -7.53
C ILE A 115 20.74 -5.32 -8.32
N ASP A 116 21.91 -5.57 -8.90
CA ASP A 116 22.22 -6.83 -9.57
C ASP A 116 22.37 -7.98 -8.59
N TRP A 117 22.13 -9.21 -9.08
CA TRP A 117 22.51 -10.43 -8.38
C TRP A 117 23.97 -10.33 -7.92
N ILE A 118 24.19 -10.43 -6.61
CA ILE A 118 25.51 -10.63 -6.00
C ILE A 118 25.68 -12.11 -5.66
N SER A 119 26.65 -12.80 -6.26
CA SER A 119 26.92 -14.20 -5.91
C SER A 119 27.40 -14.25 -4.46
N GLY A 120 26.51 -14.62 -3.53
CA GLY A 120 26.75 -14.54 -2.09
C GLY A 120 25.55 -15.01 -1.29
N PRO A 121 25.63 -14.99 0.06
CA PRO A 121 24.52 -15.38 0.93
C PRO A 121 23.29 -14.48 0.73
N ALA A 122 22.11 -15.01 1.05
CA ALA A 122 20.77 -14.43 0.86
C ALA A 122 20.47 -13.12 1.64
N LEU A 123 21.50 -12.40 2.09
CA LEU A 123 21.41 -11.17 2.89
C LEU A 123 22.30 -10.08 2.29
N SER A 124 22.34 -10.01 0.97
CA SER A 124 23.26 -9.11 0.26
C SER A 124 22.79 -7.65 0.22
N VAL A 125 21.58 -7.35 0.70
CA VAL A 125 21.00 -6.00 0.74
C VAL A 125 20.33 -5.76 2.09
N TRP A 126 20.59 -4.61 2.68
CA TRP A 126 19.99 -4.19 3.94
C TRP A 126 19.78 -2.67 3.98
N VAL A 127 19.01 -2.21 4.95
CA VAL A 127 18.86 -0.80 5.29
C VAL A 127 19.45 -0.58 6.67
N SER A 128 20.48 0.25 6.74
CA SER A 128 21.06 0.72 8.00
C SER A 128 20.33 1.97 8.47
N ASN A 129 19.84 1.94 9.71
CA ASN A 129 19.20 3.08 10.35
C ASN A 129 20.22 3.83 11.21
N LEU A 130 20.67 4.98 10.71
CA LEU A 130 21.63 5.83 11.41
C LEU A 130 20.95 6.89 12.28
N ASN A 131 19.63 6.82 12.45
CA ASN A 131 18.90 7.74 13.31
C ASN A 131 19.06 7.36 14.77
N GLU A 132 19.13 8.36 15.64
CA GLU A 132 18.98 8.16 17.08
C GLU A 132 17.62 7.50 17.39
N PRO A 133 17.51 6.63 18.41
CA PRO A 133 16.25 5.95 18.75
C PRO A 133 15.07 6.87 19.02
N THR A 134 15.34 8.12 19.41
CA THR A 134 14.33 9.16 19.71
C THR A 134 14.01 10.07 18.53
N ALA A 135 14.60 9.84 17.34
CA ALA A 135 14.35 10.68 16.18
C ALA A 135 12.88 10.62 15.75
N ASN A 136 12.35 11.77 15.32
CA ASN A 136 11.01 11.86 14.77
C ASN A 136 10.98 11.17 13.41
N ALA A 137 10.15 10.13 13.29
CA ALA A 137 10.04 9.31 12.11
C ALA A 137 8.87 9.80 11.24
N PHE A 138 9.09 9.89 9.93
CA PHE A 138 8.10 10.32 8.95
C PHE A 138 7.68 9.14 8.07
N SER A 139 6.58 9.29 7.35
CA SER A 139 6.05 8.23 6.49
C SER A 139 6.98 8.01 5.29
N ILE A 140 7.26 6.74 5.00
CA ILE A 140 8.15 6.29 3.92
C ILE A 140 7.50 5.08 3.28
N VAL A 141 7.56 4.98 1.95
CA VAL A 141 7.22 3.75 1.23
C VAL A 141 8.47 3.25 0.52
N LEU A 142 8.94 2.05 0.87
CA LEU A 142 9.98 1.37 0.12
C LEU A 142 9.36 0.17 -0.61
N TYR A 143 9.28 0.23 -1.94
CA TYR A 143 8.74 -0.83 -2.77
C TYR A 143 9.88 -1.61 -3.42
N VAL A 144 10.07 -2.84 -2.96
CA VAL A 144 11.14 -3.74 -3.42
C VAL A 144 10.54 -4.82 -4.31
N VAL A 145 11.04 -4.97 -5.52
CA VAL A 145 10.55 -5.96 -6.49
C VAL A 145 11.68 -6.89 -6.92
N ASP A 146 11.41 -8.20 -6.96
CA ASP A 146 12.31 -9.18 -7.56
C ASP A 146 12.59 -8.81 -9.03
N LYS A 147 13.87 -8.61 -9.36
CA LYS A 147 14.29 -8.10 -10.68
C LYS A 147 13.91 -9.05 -11.81
N LYS A 148 14.06 -10.35 -11.60
CA LYS A 148 13.70 -11.36 -12.60
C LYS A 148 12.21 -11.30 -12.91
N LYS A 149 11.39 -11.10 -11.87
CA LYS A 149 9.94 -11.01 -12.01
C LYS A 149 9.48 -9.71 -12.62
N ALA A 150 10.17 -8.60 -12.37
CA ALA A 150 9.86 -7.33 -13.01
C ALA A 150 9.89 -7.40 -14.55
N TYR A 151 10.79 -8.22 -15.13
CA TYR A 151 10.85 -8.42 -16.59
C TYR A 151 9.65 -9.16 -17.18
N ASP A 152 8.79 -9.78 -16.37
CA ASP A 152 7.56 -10.43 -16.84
C ASP A 152 6.46 -9.38 -17.16
N PHE A 153 6.70 -8.09 -16.87
CA PHE A 153 5.72 -7.02 -17.01
C PHE A 153 6.25 -5.85 -17.84
N GLU A 154 5.37 -5.21 -18.61
CA GLU A 154 5.57 -3.86 -19.14
C GLU A 154 4.98 -2.89 -18.11
N TYR A 155 5.80 -2.04 -17.50
CA TYR A 155 5.35 -1.23 -16.37
C TYR A 155 6.08 0.10 -16.26
N ALA A 156 5.42 1.04 -15.60
CA ALA A 156 6.00 2.31 -15.17
C ALA A 156 5.57 2.61 -13.73
N VAL A 157 6.52 3.09 -12.92
CA VAL A 157 6.28 3.47 -11.53
C VAL A 157 6.40 4.98 -11.41
N TYR A 158 5.47 5.61 -10.72
CA TYR A 158 5.39 7.05 -10.52
C TYR A 158 5.23 7.35 -9.04
N ASP A 159 5.65 8.56 -8.66
CA ASP A 159 5.32 9.14 -7.36
C ASP A 159 4.18 10.14 -7.54
N ALA A 160 3.15 10.08 -6.71
CA ALA A 160 2.04 11.03 -6.76
C ALA A 160 2.52 12.49 -6.62
N LEU A 161 3.63 12.74 -5.92
CA LEU A 161 4.22 14.08 -5.77
C LEU A 161 4.71 14.67 -7.11
N ASN A 162 5.19 13.82 -8.02
CA ASN A 162 5.87 14.24 -9.26
C ASN A 162 5.05 13.96 -10.53
N MET A 163 3.86 13.37 -10.39
CA MET A 163 3.06 12.90 -11.51
C MET A 163 2.13 14.00 -12.04
N ARG A 164 2.50 14.63 -13.15
CA ARG A 164 1.72 15.71 -13.79
C ARG A 164 1.42 15.40 -15.25
N ASN A 165 0.16 15.10 -15.57
CA ASN A 165 -0.32 14.83 -16.93
C ASN A 165 0.55 13.80 -17.68
N ILE A 166 0.93 12.72 -17.00
CA ILE A 166 1.72 11.66 -17.62
C ILE A 166 0.90 10.96 -18.70
N ARG A 167 1.57 10.40 -19.70
CA ARG A 167 0.95 9.56 -20.70
C ARG A 167 1.30 8.11 -20.38
N THR A 168 0.28 7.26 -20.29
CA THR A 168 0.49 5.84 -20.06
C THR A 168 0.97 5.15 -21.33
N ASP A 169 1.83 4.16 -21.14
CA ASP A 169 2.20 3.27 -22.23
C ASP A 169 1.04 2.32 -22.54
N PRO A 170 0.65 2.17 -23.81
CA PRO A 170 -0.32 1.15 -24.22
C PRO A 170 0.12 -0.25 -23.80
N ASN A 171 -0.75 -1.02 -23.13
CA ASN A 171 -0.48 -2.34 -22.53
C ASN A 171 0.43 -2.32 -21.28
N GLY A 172 0.92 -1.15 -20.87
CA GLY A 172 1.73 -1.00 -19.67
C GLY A 172 0.88 -0.95 -18.40
N ILE A 173 1.45 -1.42 -17.30
CA ILE A 173 0.91 -1.25 -15.96
C ILE A 173 1.47 0.04 -15.38
N THR A 174 0.59 0.99 -15.05
CA THR A 174 0.99 2.21 -14.34
C THR A 174 0.84 2.01 -12.85
N THR A 175 1.92 2.14 -12.09
CA THR A 175 1.91 2.08 -10.63
C THR A 175 2.19 3.46 -10.06
N VAL A 176 1.36 3.92 -9.12
CA VAL A 176 1.51 5.21 -8.45
C VAL A 176 1.74 4.96 -6.97
N MET A 177 2.84 5.48 -6.45
CA MET A 177 3.23 5.41 -5.04
C MET A 177 2.97 6.75 -4.35
N CYS A 178 2.70 6.72 -3.05
CA CYS A 178 2.63 7.92 -2.21
C CYS A 178 2.93 7.57 -0.75
N ALA A 179 3.84 8.31 -0.12
CA ALA A 179 4.08 8.17 1.32
C ALA A 179 3.19 9.04 2.20
N LEU A 180 2.35 9.92 1.64
CA LEU A 180 1.39 10.72 2.41
C LEU A 180 0.13 9.92 2.74
N GLN A 181 -0.75 10.49 3.57
CA GLN A 181 -1.96 9.82 4.05
C GLN A 181 -2.92 9.41 2.92
N GLY A 182 -2.91 10.15 1.82
CA GLY A 182 -3.69 9.82 0.64
C GLY A 182 -3.36 10.72 -0.54
N PHE A 183 -3.85 10.33 -1.70
CA PHE A 183 -3.69 11.05 -2.96
C PHE A 183 -4.85 10.73 -3.89
N THR A 184 -5.02 11.55 -4.92
CA THR A 184 -6.09 11.39 -5.91
C THR A 184 -5.45 11.11 -7.26
N VAL A 185 -5.88 10.06 -7.96
CA VAL A 185 -5.47 9.75 -9.34
C VAL A 185 -6.64 9.97 -10.28
N MET A 186 -6.40 10.74 -11.32
CA MET A 186 -7.41 11.14 -12.30
C MET A 186 -7.01 10.67 -13.69
N ALA A 187 -7.99 10.18 -14.45
CA ALA A 187 -7.90 9.99 -15.88
C ALA A 187 -8.99 10.81 -16.57
N GLU A 188 -8.62 11.58 -17.59
CA GLU A 188 -9.59 12.36 -18.35
C GLU A 188 -10.49 11.46 -19.19
N LYS A 189 -11.77 11.78 -19.26
CA LYS A 189 -12.67 11.17 -20.24
C LYS A 189 -12.12 11.39 -21.65
N ASN A 190 -12.18 10.36 -22.49
CA ASN A 190 -11.77 10.48 -23.88
C ASN A 190 -12.73 9.69 -24.79
N GLY A 191 -12.70 9.99 -26.08
CA GLY A 191 -13.55 9.32 -27.07
C GLY A 191 -12.98 8.00 -27.59
N ALA A 192 -11.93 7.46 -26.99
CA ALA A 192 -11.29 6.22 -27.38
C ALA A 192 -11.78 5.07 -26.50
N SER A 193 -11.83 3.87 -27.08
CA SER A 193 -12.26 2.69 -26.34
C SER A 193 -11.21 2.27 -25.32
N ASN A 194 -11.58 2.19 -24.05
CA ASN A 194 -10.69 1.69 -23.01
C ASN A 194 -11.45 1.14 -21.80
N SER A 195 -10.77 0.32 -21.03
CA SER A 195 -11.17 -0.10 -19.69
C SER A 195 -9.93 -0.19 -18.81
N VAL A 196 -10.14 0.00 -17.52
CA VAL A 196 -9.08 -0.05 -16.52
C VAL A 196 -9.50 -0.94 -15.36
N THR A 197 -8.57 -1.77 -14.92
CA THR A 197 -8.64 -2.42 -13.61
C THR A 197 -7.59 -1.79 -12.71
N ALA A 198 -8.00 -1.32 -11.53
CA ALA A 198 -7.09 -0.78 -10.53
C ALA A 198 -7.04 -1.66 -9.28
N ARG A 199 -5.86 -1.83 -8.69
CA ARG A 199 -5.61 -2.60 -7.47
C ARG A 199 -4.68 -1.83 -6.54
N LEU A 200 -4.92 -1.91 -5.23
CA LEU A 200 -4.13 -1.24 -4.19
C LEU A 200 -2.81 -1.98 -3.90
N THR A 201 -2.08 -2.34 -4.95
CA THR A 201 -0.88 -3.18 -4.93
C THR A 201 0.18 -2.63 -5.89
N GLY A 202 1.34 -3.26 -5.92
CA GLY A 202 2.33 -3.06 -6.99
C GLY A 202 1.92 -3.71 -8.31
N PHE A 203 2.70 -3.42 -9.36
CA PHE A 203 2.43 -3.90 -10.73
C PHE A 203 2.45 -5.43 -10.85
N ASP A 204 3.18 -6.12 -9.98
CA ASP A 204 3.29 -7.59 -9.96
C ASP A 204 1.97 -8.29 -9.62
N ASN A 205 0.98 -7.54 -9.10
CA ASN A 205 -0.36 -8.00 -8.79
C ASN A 205 -1.47 -7.25 -9.53
N ALA A 206 -1.13 -6.38 -10.49
CA ALA A 206 -2.11 -5.53 -11.17
C ALA A 206 -2.97 -6.26 -12.20
N LEU A 207 -2.49 -7.39 -12.75
CA LEU A 207 -3.18 -8.16 -13.78
C LEU A 207 -4.20 -9.16 -13.19
N SER A 208 -5.05 -9.73 -14.05
CA SER A 208 -6.06 -10.72 -13.65
C SER A 208 -5.49 -12.04 -13.11
N THR A 209 -4.24 -12.37 -13.43
CA THR A 209 -3.54 -13.55 -12.90
C THR A 209 -3.05 -13.39 -11.46
N ASN A 210 -3.05 -12.16 -10.91
CA ASN A 210 -2.60 -11.73 -9.57
C ASN A 210 -2.26 -12.89 -8.59
N PRO A 211 -0.98 -13.28 -8.46
CA PRO A 211 -0.61 -14.46 -7.66
C PRO A 211 -1.05 -14.38 -6.20
N ASP A 212 -1.24 -13.17 -5.67
CA ASP A 212 -1.63 -12.94 -4.27
C ASP A 212 -3.15 -12.76 -4.08
N GLY A 213 -3.95 -12.95 -5.14
CA GLY A 213 -5.41 -12.92 -5.06
C GLY A 213 -6.00 -11.55 -4.71
N CYS A 214 -5.24 -10.48 -4.94
CA CYS A 214 -5.62 -9.12 -4.59
C CYS A 214 -6.88 -8.65 -5.35
N PRO A 215 -7.96 -8.28 -4.65
CA PRO A 215 -9.20 -7.89 -5.29
C PRO A 215 -9.03 -6.58 -6.08
N PRO A 216 -9.78 -6.41 -7.18
CA PRO A 216 -9.85 -5.11 -7.83
C PRO A 216 -10.46 -4.08 -6.86
N ALA A 217 -9.83 -2.92 -6.79
CA ALA A 217 -10.34 -1.76 -6.05
C ALA A 217 -11.26 -0.91 -6.92
N TYR A 218 -11.05 -0.93 -8.24
CA TYR A 218 -11.89 -0.28 -9.23
C TYR A 218 -11.83 -1.05 -10.56
N ILE A 219 -12.96 -1.15 -11.26
CA ILE A 219 -13.03 -1.66 -12.64
C ILE A 219 -13.95 -0.73 -13.41
N SER A 220 -13.46 -0.14 -14.50
CA SER A 220 -14.35 0.53 -15.44
C SER A 220 -14.94 -0.48 -16.43
N PRO A 221 -16.21 -0.31 -16.86
CA PRO A 221 -16.75 -1.12 -17.93
C PRO A 221 -15.95 -0.90 -19.22
N ILE A 222 -15.90 -1.94 -20.06
CA ILE A 222 -15.43 -1.80 -21.44
C ILE A 222 -16.43 -0.91 -22.18
N SER A 223 -15.95 0.20 -22.74
CA SER A 223 -16.76 1.19 -23.45
C SER A 223 -16.05 1.65 -24.72
N ASP A 224 -16.81 2.07 -25.73
CA ASP A 224 -16.27 2.71 -26.95
C ASP A 224 -15.70 4.11 -26.67
N ALA A 225 -16.12 4.72 -25.56
CA ALA A 225 -15.60 5.99 -25.06
C ALA A 225 -15.24 5.85 -23.57
N PHE A 226 -13.96 5.98 -23.25
CA PHE A 226 -13.46 5.90 -21.89
C PHE A 226 -14.02 7.05 -21.05
N ALA A 227 -14.78 6.71 -20.01
CA ALA A 227 -15.45 7.68 -19.15
C ALA A 227 -14.48 8.51 -18.28
N GLY A 228 -13.21 8.09 -18.20
CA GLY A 228 -12.27 8.61 -17.21
C GLY A 228 -12.56 8.06 -15.82
N PHE A 229 -11.81 8.52 -14.84
CA PHE A 229 -12.04 8.25 -13.42
C PHE A 229 -11.41 9.32 -12.54
N ASN A 230 -11.84 9.37 -11.29
CA ASN A 230 -11.25 10.20 -10.25
C ASN A 230 -11.24 9.40 -8.94
N LEU A 231 -10.13 8.70 -8.68
CA LEU A 231 -10.02 7.78 -7.54
C LEU A 231 -9.19 8.41 -6.42
N GLN A 232 -9.77 8.45 -5.23
CA GLN A 232 -9.09 8.85 -4.01
C GLN A 232 -8.53 7.62 -3.31
N ILE A 233 -7.22 7.64 -3.05
CA ILE A 233 -6.47 6.49 -2.58
C ILE A 233 -5.90 6.81 -1.20
N THR A 234 -6.16 5.92 -0.23
CA THR A 234 -5.66 6.00 1.15
C THR A 234 -4.54 5.00 1.46
N GLY A 235 -4.21 4.17 0.47
CA GLY A 235 -3.08 3.24 0.52
C GLY A 235 -1.77 3.85 0.00
N PRO A 236 -0.63 3.18 0.23
CA PRO A 236 0.69 3.66 -0.20
C PRO A 236 0.94 3.49 -1.71
N ILE A 237 0.16 2.65 -2.37
CA ILE A 237 0.38 2.26 -3.76
C ILE A 237 -0.95 1.87 -4.44
N ILE A 238 -1.05 2.17 -5.73
CA ILE A 238 -2.10 1.65 -6.61
C ILE A 238 -1.50 1.36 -7.98
N SER A 239 -1.94 0.27 -8.62
CA SER A 239 -1.59 -0.07 -9.99
C SER A 239 -2.82 -0.12 -10.88
N PHE A 240 -2.67 0.38 -12.10
CA PHE A 240 -3.68 0.43 -13.16
C PHE A 240 -3.23 -0.45 -14.33
N ALA A 241 -4.07 -1.40 -14.71
CA ALA A 241 -3.93 -2.19 -15.93
C ALA A 241 -5.02 -1.77 -16.92
N PHE A 242 -4.63 -1.27 -18.09
CA PHE A 242 -5.56 -0.87 -19.15
C PHE A 242 -5.70 -2.03 -20.16
N ASP A 243 -6.93 -2.42 -20.49
CA ASP A 243 -7.16 -3.56 -21.38
C ASP A 243 -7.00 -3.19 -22.86
N HIS A 244 -7.21 -1.92 -23.22
CA HIS A 244 -7.08 -1.46 -24.60
C HIS A 244 -5.82 -0.61 -24.80
N ARG A 245 -5.24 -0.68 -26.00
CA ARG A 245 -3.94 -0.08 -26.38
C ARG A 245 -3.98 1.44 -26.60
N ASN A 246 -4.89 2.13 -25.94
CA ASN A 246 -4.95 3.58 -26.01
C ASN A 246 -4.13 4.18 -24.87
N THR A 247 -3.30 5.15 -25.22
CA THR A 247 -2.58 5.96 -24.24
C THR A 247 -3.58 6.81 -23.49
N GLU A 248 -3.53 6.73 -22.17
CA GLU A 248 -4.32 7.55 -21.27
C GLU A 248 -3.47 8.64 -20.66
N LYS A 249 -4.13 9.76 -20.32
CA LYS A 249 -3.50 10.80 -19.52
C LYS A 249 -3.86 10.60 -18.07
N LEU A 250 -2.86 10.39 -17.24
CA LEU A 250 -3.03 10.28 -15.80
C LEU A 250 -2.37 11.44 -15.08
N THR A 251 -3.06 11.94 -14.06
CA THR A 251 -2.52 12.93 -13.14
C THR A 251 -2.76 12.46 -11.73
N ALA A 252 -1.78 12.64 -10.85
CA ALA A 252 -1.99 12.47 -9.43
C ALA A 252 -1.91 13.84 -8.73
N THR A 253 -2.67 13.98 -7.66
CA THR A 253 -2.59 15.15 -6.79
C THR A 253 -2.57 14.71 -5.34
N LEU A 254 -1.90 15.49 -4.50
CA LEU A 254 -1.90 15.28 -3.06
C LEU A 254 -3.12 15.91 -2.37
N ASN A 255 -4.05 16.47 -3.17
CA ASN A 255 -5.31 17.00 -2.68
C ASN A 255 -6.25 15.82 -2.43
N TYR A 256 -6.14 15.26 -1.25
CA TYR A 256 -7.09 14.28 -0.73
C TYR A 256 -8.29 15.04 -0.16
N ILE A 257 -9.49 14.76 -0.68
CA ILE A 257 -10.73 15.42 -0.24
C ILE A 257 -11.57 14.35 0.43
N GLU A 258 -11.90 14.49 1.71
CA GLU A 258 -12.71 13.50 2.46
C GLU A 258 -14.19 13.41 2.01
N ILE A 259 -14.57 14.20 0.98
CA ILE A 259 -15.88 14.19 0.35
C ILE A 259 -15.73 13.55 -1.03
N GLN A 260 -16.38 12.40 -1.23
CA GLN A 260 -16.47 11.72 -2.51
C GLN A 260 -17.83 11.96 -3.17
N ASP A 261 -17.83 12.15 -4.49
CA ASP A 261 -19.03 12.35 -5.30
C ASP A 261 -19.66 11.00 -5.67
N LEU A 262 -20.89 10.71 -5.25
CA LEU A 262 -21.57 9.44 -5.62
C LEU A 262 -21.97 9.38 -7.11
N LYS A 263 -21.85 10.47 -7.87
CA LYS A 263 -22.17 10.48 -9.31
C LYS A 263 -21.20 9.64 -10.15
N VAL A 264 -20.05 9.30 -9.59
CA VAL A 264 -18.99 8.55 -10.27
C VAL A 264 -18.61 7.33 -9.45
N ASP A 265 -18.34 6.22 -10.16
CA ASP A 265 -17.79 5.03 -9.54
C ASP A 265 -16.46 5.37 -8.86
N GLY A 266 -16.31 4.90 -7.63
CA GLY A 266 -15.20 5.26 -6.76
C GLY A 266 -14.84 4.15 -5.79
N LEU A 267 -13.98 4.50 -4.85
CA LEU A 267 -13.38 3.60 -3.88
C LEU A 267 -13.25 4.35 -2.57
N VAL A 268 -13.69 3.70 -1.48
CA VAL A 268 -13.35 4.08 -0.11
C VAL A 268 -12.65 2.89 0.52
N SER A 269 -11.48 3.13 1.10
CA SER A 269 -10.70 2.13 1.83
C SER A 269 -10.16 2.74 3.12
N SER A 270 -10.07 1.92 4.17
CA SER A 270 -9.30 2.29 5.36
C SER A 270 -7.84 2.53 4.99
N ALA A 271 -7.17 3.38 5.75
CA ALA A 271 -5.78 3.70 5.49
C ALA A 271 -4.88 2.44 5.48
N GLY A 272 -3.99 2.34 4.49
CA GLY A 272 -3.03 1.23 4.37
C GLY A 272 -3.60 -0.12 3.88
N TYR A 273 -4.91 -0.21 3.66
CA TYR A 273 -5.55 -1.42 3.13
C TYR A 273 -5.08 -1.72 1.70
N ASN A 274 -4.80 -3.00 1.43
CA ASN A 274 -4.49 -3.52 0.09
C ASN A 274 -5.39 -4.68 -0.35
N GLY A 275 -6.17 -5.26 0.57
CA GLY A 275 -7.10 -6.37 0.31
C GLY A 275 -6.47 -7.71 -0.05
N CYS A 276 -5.14 -7.81 0.00
CA CYS A 276 -4.43 -9.04 -0.35
C CYS A 276 -4.27 -9.92 0.89
N LYS A 277 -4.44 -11.23 0.68
CA LYS A 277 -4.12 -12.22 1.71
C LYS A 277 -2.62 -12.50 1.69
N LYS A 278 -1.99 -12.72 2.85
CA LYS A 278 -0.60 -13.19 2.95
C LYS A 278 -0.46 -14.46 2.12
N PRO A 279 0.36 -14.44 1.05
CA PRO A 279 0.51 -15.60 0.17
C PRO A 279 1.02 -16.83 0.93
N LEU A 280 1.79 -16.61 2.01
CA LEU A 280 2.49 -17.66 2.76
C LEU A 280 1.86 -18.01 4.11
N ASN A 281 1.20 -17.04 4.78
CA ASN A 281 0.74 -17.22 6.18
C ASN A 281 -0.78 -17.04 6.36
N GLY A 282 -1.53 -16.77 5.29
CA GLY A 282 -2.99 -16.66 5.33
C GLY A 282 -3.58 -15.52 6.16
N GLY A 283 -2.74 -14.68 6.78
CA GLY A 283 -3.14 -13.47 7.48
C GLY A 283 -3.30 -12.28 6.53
N VAL A 284 -3.84 -11.18 7.03
CA VAL A 284 -4.04 -9.95 6.27
C VAL A 284 -2.87 -9.01 6.54
N GLN A 285 -2.56 -8.17 5.56
CA GLN A 285 -1.47 -7.22 5.63
C GLN A 285 -2.03 -5.83 5.44
N SER A 286 -1.61 -4.90 6.29
CA SER A 286 -1.90 -3.49 6.10
C SER A 286 -0.59 -2.75 6.17
N PHE A 287 -0.39 -1.84 5.24
CA PHE A 287 0.68 -0.87 5.32
C PHE A 287 0.43 0.05 6.50
N LYS A 288 1.47 0.51 7.19
CA LYS A 288 1.33 1.41 8.34
C LYS A 288 2.01 2.74 8.06
N SER A 289 1.41 3.81 8.58
CA SER A 289 1.99 5.15 8.53
C SER A 289 1.71 5.88 9.83
N PRO A 290 2.61 6.76 10.31
CA PRO A 290 2.32 7.67 11.42
C PRO A 290 1.22 8.68 11.08
N LEU A 291 0.84 8.79 9.80
CA LEU A 291 -0.26 9.64 9.33
C LEU A 291 -1.62 8.93 9.35
N TYR A 292 -1.66 7.62 9.60
CA TYR A 292 -2.91 6.87 9.64
C TYR A 292 -3.56 6.96 11.01
N HIS A 293 -4.88 7.01 11.01
CA HIS A 293 -5.69 7.04 12.23
C HIS A 293 -6.29 5.66 12.51
N ASP A 294 -6.59 5.40 13.77
CA ASP A 294 -7.31 4.17 14.18
C ASP A 294 -8.78 4.19 13.72
N THR A 295 -9.28 5.34 13.30
CA THR A 295 -10.64 5.53 12.79
C THR A 295 -10.60 6.52 11.65
N ASP A 296 -11.16 6.11 10.51
CA ASP A 296 -11.35 6.95 9.34
C ASP A 296 -12.83 7.32 9.20
N LEU A 297 -13.09 8.55 8.78
CA LEU A 297 -14.43 9.05 8.47
C LEU A 297 -14.44 9.60 7.05
N TYR A 298 -15.37 9.10 6.24
CA TYR A 298 -15.56 9.56 4.87
C TYR A 298 -16.98 10.09 4.71
N THR A 299 -17.09 11.21 4.00
CA THR A 299 -18.38 11.73 3.55
C THR A 299 -18.54 11.38 2.09
N ILE A 300 -19.69 10.85 1.71
CA ILE A 300 -20.00 10.54 0.33
C ILE A 300 -21.33 11.21 0.04
N ASP A 301 -21.34 12.17 -0.89
CA ASP A 301 -22.45 13.10 -1.09
C ASP A 301 -22.68 13.39 -2.59
N THR A 302 -23.90 13.78 -2.93
CA THR A 302 -24.25 14.36 -4.22
C THR A 302 -25.11 15.58 -3.98
N HIS A 303 -24.53 16.77 -4.18
CA HIS A 303 -25.22 18.02 -3.86
C HIS A 303 -26.50 18.32 -4.68
N ASP A 304 -26.82 17.56 -5.74
CA ASP A 304 -27.79 18.02 -6.74
C ASP A 304 -28.91 17.04 -7.15
N GLN A 305 -28.84 15.73 -6.85
CA GLN A 305 -29.81 14.76 -7.37
C GLN A 305 -29.95 13.51 -6.47
N ASP A 306 -31.10 12.85 -6.56
CA ASP A 306 -31.35 11.56 -5.92
C ASP A 306 -30.71 10.45 -6.74
N TYR A 307 -29.90 9.60 -6.10
CA TYR A 307 -29.26 8.43 -6.73
C TYR A 307 -29.56 7.17 -5.94
N ASN A 308 -29.73 6.05 -6.67
CA ASN A 308 -29.65 4.74 -6.07
C ASN A 308 -28.18 4.34 -6.02
N VAL A 309 -27.62 4.25 -4.82
CA VAL A 309 -26.25 3.78 -4.60
C VAL A 309 -26.29 2.28 -4.32
N ASN A 310 -25.37 1.52 -4.91
CA ASN A 310 -25.05 0.18 -4.43
C ASN A 310 -23.66 0.24 -3.80
N VAL A 311 -23.59 0.06 -2.48
CA VAL A 311 -22.32 -0.07 -1.77
C VAL A 311 -21.96 -1.53 -1.73
N THR A 312 -20.75 -1.91 -2.14
CA THR A 312 -20.21 -3.25 -1.91
C THR A 312 -19.08 -3.16 -0.89
N VAL A 313 -19.31 -3.74 0.29
CA VAL A 313 -18.30 -3.79 1.34
C VAL A 313 -17.46 -5.06 1.18
N ARG A 314 -16.14 -4.88 1.14
CA ARG A 314 -15.16 -5.96 1.29
C ARG A 314 -14.33 -5.66 2.52
N SER A 315 -14.28 -6.61 3.44
CA SER A 315 -13.43 -6.49 4.62
C SER A 315 -12.72 -7.79 4.91
N ASP A 316 -11.49 -7.63 5.34
CA ASP A 316 -10.62 -8.67 5.82
C ASP A 316 -10.86 -8.98 7.32
N PHE A 317 -11.29 -7.98 8.09
CA PHE A 317 -11.64 -8.10 9.50
C PHE A 317 -12.79 -7.14 9.84
N LEU A 318 -13.99 -7.69 9.99
CA LEU A 318 -15.04 -7.04 10.77
C LEU A 318 -15.29 -7.93 11.98
N ASP A 319 -15.19 -7.33 13.16
CA ASP A 319 -15.47 -7.99 14.44
C ASP A 319 -16.00 -6.93 15.44
N ASP A 320 -16.19 -7.32 16.71
CA ASP A 320 -16.74 -6.42 17.73
C ASP A 320 -15.86 -5.19 18.03
N ASN A 321 -14.57 -5.23 17.66
CA ASN A 321 -13.62 -4.12 17.83
C ASN A 321 -13.37 -3.36 16.52
N HIS A 322 -13.73 -3.95 15.36
CA HIS A 322 -13.52 -3.38 14.03
C HIS A 322 -14.86 -3.32 13.29
N THR A 323 -15.59 -2.22 13.46
CA THR A 323 -16.94 -2.05 12.89
C THR A 323 -16.94 -1.06 11.74
N LEU A 324 -17.73 -1.36 10.70
CA LEU A 324 -18.07 -0.38 9.68
C LEU A 324 -19.47 0.17 9.96
N ILE A 325 -19.57 1.51 9.99
CA ILE A 325 -20.82 2.23 10.17
C ILE A 325 -21.07 3.07 8.92
N ILE A 326 -22.11 2.72 8.17
CA ILE A 326 -22.59 3.53 7.05
C ILE A 326 -23.83 4.26 7.54
N ARG A 327 -23.79 5.60 7.54
CA ARG A 327 -24.92 6.42 7.99
C ARG A 327 -25.56 7.11 6.80
N ASP A 328 -26.84 6.82 6.59
CA ASP A 328 -27.69 7.64 5.75
C ASP A 328 -28.07 8.89 6.54
N VAL A 329 -27.42 10.02 6.21
CA VAL A 329 -27.61 11.28 6.93
C VAL A 329 -29.02 11.85 6.69
N THR A 330 -29.57 11.67 5.49
CA THR A 330 -30.89 12.20 5.12
C THR A 330 -32.00 11.50 5.88
N ASN A 331 -31.96 10.17 5.92
CA ASN A 331 -32.97 9.37 6.62
C ASN A 331 -32.65 9.17 8.11
N ASN A 332 -31.49 9.65 8.57
CA ASN A 332 -30.94 9.44 9.92
C ASN A 332 -30.94 7.95 10.32
N MET A 333 -30.64 7.06 9.36
CA MET A 333 -30.62 5.61 9.57
C MET A 333 -29.17 5.09 9.54
N PRO A 334 -28.68 4.49 10.63
CA PRO A 334 -27.39 3.81 10.63
C PRO A 334 -27.52 2.38 10.11
N TYR A 335 -26.65 2.01 9.18
CA TYR A 335 -26.38 0.64 8.76
C TYR A 335 -25.05 0.22 9.39
N ILE A 336 -25.12 -0.61 10.43
CA ILE A 336 -23.95 -1.09 11.16
C ILE A 336 -23.68 -2.52 10.70
N THR A 337 -22.45 -2.81 10.32
CA THR A 337 -22.01 -4.17 10.04
C THR A 337 -20.79 -4.57 10.83
N SER A 338 -20.87 -5.77 11.40
CA SER A 338 -19.77 -6.52 11.98
C SER A 338 -19.52 -7.84 11.24
N ALA A 339 -20.12 -8.05 10.07
CA ALA A 339 -20.02 -9.29 9.30
C ALA A 339 -19.36 -9.08 7.93
N SER A 340 -18.50 -10.01 7.54
CA SER A 340 -17.70 -10.01 6.30
C SER A 340 -18.48 -10.31 5.00
N ALA A 341 -19.82 -10.20 5.04
CA ALA A 341 -20.65 -10.40 3.85
C ALA A 341 -20.76 -9.08 3.05
N PRO A 342 -20.87 -9.14 1.71
CA PRO A 342 -21.24 -7.97 0.94
C PRO A 342 -22.61 -7.47 1.40
N ILE A 343 -22.69 -6.19 1.76
CA ILE A 343 -23.94 -5.54 2.14
C ILE A 343 -24.28 -4.57 1.05
N GLU A 344 -25.33 -4.87 0.29
CA GLU A 344 -25.94 -3.92 -0.62
C GLU A 344 -26.81 -2.97 0.20
N ILE A 345 -26.42 -1.70 0.27
CA ILE A 345 -27.21 -0.64 0.90
C ILE A 345 -27.80 0.21 -0.20
N TYR A 346 -29.13 0.19 -0.33
CA TYR A 346 -29.85 1.12 -1.17
C TYR A 346 -30.09 2.40 -0.37
N LEU A 347 -29.25 3.40 -0.62
CA LEU A 347 -29.51 4.75 -0.13
C LEU A 347 -30.51 5.40 -1.09
N LYS A 348 -31.61 5.89 -0.54
CA LYS A 348 -32.61 6.65 -1.27
C LYS A 348 -32.68 8.03 -0.62
N ASN A 349 -32.20 9.05 -1.34
CA ASN A 349 -32.55 10.43 -1.03
C ASN A 349 -34.00 10.68 -1.44
#